data_AF-A0AAE7BFQ0-F1
#
_entry.id   AF-A0AAE7BFQ0-F1
#
_cell.length_a   1.000
_cell.length_b   1.000
_cell.length_c   1.000
_cell.angle_alpha   90.00
_cell.angle_beta   90.00
_cell.angle_gamma   90.00
#
_symmetry.space_group_name_H-M   'P 1'
#
loop_
_entity.id
_entity.type
_entity.pdbx_description
1 polymer ?
#
loop_
_entity_poly.entity_id
_entity_poly.type
_entity_poly.pdbx_seq_one_letter_code
_entity_poly.pdbx_strand_id
1 'polypeptide(L)'
;MKDNKIQNWLENAFNARDNEETIFIRDLSIYYVNKPLYSKIDFIKLNYKDTDYSVKFKNSIIPITNNIDAFPNLIKKSIKDGFIFIEDEDSIKKLIFAIETKNITICNEIKYSLVKPINLEKILKYSRENLRKFIDDRENILKSINDKYIKFNKEDLEYFLEVYYKRNILIAAFIQKLYRLVNVNFLVSEKKIGEILSNILNISSKTVTLKYIGVIGGTKKNGNIRVYDLNFNQTELNIKIKIATNLLKLNLKELDIKKISKNTDLSINQIEKIYKKIFIK
;
A
#
# COMPACT_ATOMS: atom_id res chain seq x y z
N MET A 1 -10.99 11.17 27.38
CA MET A 1 -11.35 12.03 26.23
C MET A 1 -10.95 11.31 24.96
N LYS A 2 -11.79 11.31 23.91
CA LYS A 2 -11.34 10.87 22.58
C LYS A 2 -10.27 11.85 22.13
N ASP A 3 -9.10 11.34 21.82
CA ASP A 3 -7.95 12.13 21.38
C ASP A 3 -8.29 12.82 20.04
N ASN A 4 -8.49 14.13 20.05
CA ASN A 4 -8.86 14.88 18.85
C ASN A 4 -7.60 15.19 18.05
N LYS A 5 -7.46 14.49 16.91
CA LYS A 5 -6.23 14.59 16.12
C LYS A 5 -6.02 15.97 15.50
N ILE A 6 -7.08 16.70 15.16
CA ILE A 6 -7.00 18.08 14.67
C ILE A 6 -6.58 19.03 15.80
N GLN A 7 -7.13 18.85 16.99
CA GLN A 7 -6.76 19.65 18.16
C GLN A 7 -5.25 19.53 18.44
N ASN A 8 -4.75 18.30 18.56
CA ASN A 8 -3.32 18.04 18.80
C ASN A 8 -2.46 18.60 17.65
N TRP A 9 -2.96 18.52 16.41
CA TRP A 9 -2.25 19.05 15.26
C TRP A 9 -2.09 20.58 15.35
N LEU A 10 -3.16 21.31 15.66
CA LEU A 10 -3.13 22.76 15.81
C LEU A 10 -2.30 23.18 17.02
N GLU A 11 -2.45 22.51 18.17
CA GLU A 11 -1.63 22.74 19.36
C GLU A 11 -0.14 22.61 19.04
N ASN A 12 0.26 21.55 18.32
CA ASN A 12 1.65 21.38 17.88
C ASN A 12 2.09 22.55 16.99
N ALA A 13 1.30 22.90 15.97
CA ALA A 13 1.66 23.94 15.01
C ALA A 13 1.76 25.33 15.66
N PHE A 14 0.89 25.66 16.61
CA PHE A 14 0.94 26.90 17.38
C PHE A 14 2.13 26.96 18.35
N ASN A 15 2.57 25.81 18.87
CA ASN A 15 3.72 25.70 19.76
C ASN A 15 5.03 25.39 19.02
N ALA A 16 5.09 25.65 17.71
CA ALA A 16 6.24 25.42 16.84
C ALA A 16 6.79 23.97 16.84
N ARG A 17 5.94 23.00 17.19
CA ARG A 17 6.20 21.57 17.07
C ARG A 17 5.76 21.07 15.70
N ASP A 18 6.36 19.95 15.30
CA ASP A 18 6.14 19.37 13.99
C ASP A 18 5.01 18.33 14.03
N ASN A 19 4.17 18.34 13.00
CA ASN A 19 3.19 17.33 12.69
C ASN A 19 3.60 16.62 11.41
N GLU A 20 3.44 15.30 11.42
CA GLU A 20 3.74 14.44 10.28
C GLU A 20 2.58 14.33 9.30
N GLU A 21 1.33 14.37 9.79
CA GLU A 21 0.16 14.25 8.93
C GLU A 21 -0.15 15.56 8.21
N THR A 22 -0.31 15.49 6.90
CA THR A 22 -0.85 16.59 6.10
C THR A 22 -2.38 16.66 6.24
N ILE A 23 -2.93 17.88 6.32
CA ILE A 23 -4.38 18.11 6.25
C ILE A 23 -4.75 18.44 4.80
N PHE A 24 -5.73 17.74 4.26
CA PHE A 24 -6.34 18.02 2.95
C PHE A 24 -7.75 18.59 3.14
N ILE A 25 -8.04 19.70 2.47
CA ILE A 25 -9.35 20.38 2.50
C ILE A 25 -9.81 20.74 1.09
N ARG A 26 -11.11 20.98 0.88
CA ARG A 26 -11.64 21.45 -0.42
C ARG A 26 -11.99 22.95 -0.40
N ASP A 27 -11.06 23.79 0.05
CA ASP A 27 -11.28 25.23 0.08
C ASP A 27 -10.00 26.02 -0.18
N LEU A 28 -9.98 26.80 -1.25
CA LEU A 28 -8.84 27.65 -1.63
C LEU A 28 -8.78 28.96 -0.82
N SER A 29 -9.84 29.32 -0.10
CA SER A 29 -9.87 30.49 0.77
C SER A 29 -8.80 30.42 1.87
N ILE A 30 -8.35 29.19 2.22
CA ILE A 30 -7.28 28.93 3.19
C ILE A 30 -6.00 29.72 2.90
N TYR A 31 -5.72 30.06 1.64
CA TYR A 31 -4.52 30.84 1.27
C TYR A 31 -4.57 32.29 1.75
N TYR A 32 -5.75 32.80 2.09
CA TYR A 32 -5.96 34.17 2.57
C TYR A 32 -6.15 34.25 4.08
N VAL A 33 -6.05 33.11 4.78
CA VAL A 33 -6.25 33.02 6.22
C VAL A 33 -5.09 33.66 6.96
N ASN A 34 -5.41 34.53 7.91
CA ASN A 34 -4.42 35.17 8.76
C ASN A 34 -3.91 34.19 9.81
N LYS A 35 -2.77 33.55 9.53
CA LYS A 35 -2.13 32.67 10.50
C LYS A 35 -1.52 33.48 11.65
N PRO A 36 -1.59 33.00 12.90
CA PRO A 36 -0.98 33.71 14.00
C PRO A 36 0.53 33.84 13.88
N LEU A 37 1.09 34.94 14.43
CA LEU A 37 2.53 35.14 14.50
C LEU A 37 3.21 33.94 15.18
N TYR A 38 4.32 33.49 14.61
CA TYR A 38 5.14 32.34 15.05
C TYR A 38 4.50 30.95 14.94
N SER A 39 3.29 30.83 14.40
CA SER A 39 2.74 29.51 14.07
C SER A 39 3.51 28.86 12.91
N LYS A 40 3.88 27.58 13.07
CA LYS A 40 4.44 26.77 11.98
C LYS A 40 3.31 26.13 11.19
N ILE A 41 2.43 26.91 10.57
CA ILE A 41 1.39 26.39 9.66
C ILE A 41 1.76 26.79 8.23
N ASP A 42 1.80 25.79 7.35
CA ASP A 42 2.16 25.97 5.94
C ASP A 42 0.99 25.60 5.02
N PHE A 43 0.55 26.58 4.22
CA PHE A 43 -0.47 26.37 3.19
C PHE A 43 0.21 26.07 1.85
N ILE A 44 0.11 24.84 1.37
CA ILE A 44 0.84 24.40 0.18
C ILE A 44 -0.04 24.51 -1.07
N LYS A 45 0.46 25.22 -2.09
CA LYS A 45 -0.18 25.33 -3.40
C LYS A 45 0.18 24.16 -4.30
N LEU A 46 -0.83 23.51 -4.88
CA LEU A 46 -0.67 22.36 -5.79
C LEU A 46 -0.29 22.73 -7.24
N ASN A 47 -0.22 24.03 -7.58
CA ASN A 47 0.05 24.52 -8.95
C ASN A 47 1.54 24.49 -9.36
N TYR A 48 2.44 23.95 -8.55
CA TYR A 48 3.85 23.88 -8.89
C TYR A 48 4.13 22.63 -9.73
N LYS A 49 4.56 22.82 -10.99
CA LYS A 49 5.17 21.76 -11.79
C LYS A 49 6.32 21.17 -10.98
N ASP A 50 6.18 19.90 -10.60
CA ASP A 50 7.11 19.08 -9.80
C ASP A 50 8.58 19.40 -10.14
N THR A 51 9.23 20.25 -9.34
CA THR A 51 10.69 20.33 -9.27
C THR A 51 11.10 20.04 -7.84
N ASP A 52 11.56 18.81 -7.62
CA ASP A 52 12.46 18.40 -6.53
C ASP A 52 12.21 18.97 -5.12
N TYR A 53 10.97 18.91 -4.61
CA TYR A 53 10.79 18.94 -3.16
C TYR A 53 11.28 17.60 -2.58
N SER A 54 12.57 17.54 -2.24
CA SER A 54 13.20 16.43 -1.50
C SER A 54 12.70 16.38 -0.05
N VAL A 55 12.18 17.50 0.46
CA VAL A 55 11.78 17.70 1.85
C VAL A 55 10.27 17.47 2.01
N LYS A 56 9.89 16.65 2.99
CA LYS A 56 8.49 16.45 3.40
C LYS A 56 7.97 17.73 4.05
N PHE A 57 6.79 18.19 3.65
CA PHE A 57 6.15 19.30 4.33
C PHE A 57 5.63 18.86 5.70
N LYS A 58 5.96 19.64 6.72
CA LYS A 58 5.46 19.45 8.10
C LYS A 58 4.40 20.50 8.36
N ASN A 59 3.44 20.21 9.24
CA ASN A 59 2.36 21.14 9.60
C ASN A 59 1.63 21.74 8.40
N SER A 60 1.39 20.92 7.39
CA SER A 60 0.93 21.39 6.09
C SER A 60 -0.56 21.20 5.92
N ILE A 61 -1.21 22.23 5.38
CA ILE A 61 -2.58 22.16 4.89
C ILE A 61 -2.55 22.37 3.39
N ILE A 62 -3.13 21.43 2.66
CA ILE A 62 -3.16 21.42 1.21
C ILE A 62 -4.62 21.50 0.77
N PRO A 63 -5.06 22.63 0.18
CA PRO A 63 -6.38 22.66 -0.41
C PRO A 63 -6.35 21.97 -1.78
N ILE A 64 -7.36 21.13 -1.99
CA ILE A 64 -7.55 20.31 -3.18
C ILE A 64 -8.17 21.17 -4.28
N THR A 65 -7.61 21.09 -5.48
CA THR A 65 -8.18 21.66 -6.71
C THR A 65 -8.60 20.55 -7.66
N ASN A 66 -9.64 20.79 -8.46
CA ASN A 66 -10.13 19.81 -9.45
C ASN A 66 -9.28 19.75 -10.74
N ASN A 67 -8.17 20.49 -10.80
CA ASN A 67 -7.34 20.66 -11.99
C ASN A 67 -5.88 20.24 -11.75
N ILE A 68 -5.69 19.09 -11.12
CA ILE A 68 -4.34 18.54 -10.89
C ILE A 68 -4.07 17.48 -11.95
N ASP A 69 -3.01 17.67 -12.72
CA ASP A 69 -2.56 16.67 -13.68
C ASP A 69 -1.98 15.45 -12.95
N ALA A 70 -2.45 14.25 -13.34
CA ALA A 70 -2.06 12.96 -12.75
C ALA A 70 -2.20 12.91 -11.21
N PHE A 71 -1.69 11.85 -10.56
CA PHE A 71 -1.52 11.78 -9.11
C PHE A 71 -0.09 12.25 -8.78
N PRO A 72 0.16 13.55 -8.49
CA PRO A 72 1.50 14.11 -8.44
C PRO A 72 2.35 13.49 -7.35
N ASN A 73 3.67 13.55 -7.51
CA ASN A 73 4.57 13.05 -6.48
C ASN A 73 4.42 13.82 -5.17
N LEU A 74 4.04 15.09 -5.24
CA LEU A 74 3.69 15.92 -4.09
C LEU A 74 2.60 15.28 -3.22
N ILE A 75 1.48 14.85 -3.82
CA ILE A 75 0.39 14.19 -3.08
C ILE A 75 0.89 12.86 -2.52
N LYS A 76 1.58 12.04 -3.33
CA LYS A 76 2.12 10.75 -2.89
C LYS A 76 3.07 10.89 -1.68
N LYS A 77 3.88 11.94 -1.64
CA LYS A 77 4.78 12.26 -0.52
C LYS A 77 3.99 12.70 0.72
N SER A 78 3.00 13.55 0.53
CA SER A 78 2.19 14.14 1.61
C SER A 78 1.30 13.13 2.34
N ILE A 79 0.87 12.07 1.66
CA ILE A 79 0.00 11.04 2.25
C ILE A 79 0.74 9.85 2.88
N LYS A 80 2.05 9.71 2.64
CA LYS A 80 2.83 8.50 2.93
C LYS A 80 2.77 8.06 4.39
N ASP A 81 2.79 9.01 5.32
CA ASP A 81 2.82 8.74 6.76
C ASP A 81 1.41 8.81 7.38
N GLY A 82 0.38 8.88 6.53
CA GLY A 82 -0.99 9.16 6.90
C GLY A 82 -1.34 10.64 6.74
N PHE A 83 -2.64 10.91 6.65
CA PHE A 83 -3.18 12.24 6.41
C PHE A 83 -4.55 12.40 7.05
N ILE A 84 -4.97 13.65 7.18
CA ILE A 84 -6.31 14.03 7.62
C ILE A 84 -7.03 14.65 6.43
N PHE A 85 -8.27 14.23 6.19
CA PHE A 85 -9.10 14.76 5.13
C PHE A 85 -10.39 15.36 5.71
N ILE A 86 -10.66 16.62 5.37
CA ILE A 86 -11.85 17.36 5.77
C ILE A 86 -12.60 17.72 4.50
N GLU A 87 -13.77 17.14 4.33
CA GLU A 87 -14.59 17.32 3.13
C GLU A 87 -15.73 18.33 3.36
N ASP A 88 -16.29 18.33 4.56
CA ASP A 88 -17.44 19.13 4.95
C ASP A 88 -17.10 20.62 5.09
N GLU A 89 -17.86 21.47 4.41
CA GLU A 89 -17.62 22.92 4.36
C GLU A 89 -17.70 23.58 5.74
N ASP A 90 -18.63 23.15 6.61
CA ASP A 90 -18.76 23.67 7.98
C ASP A 90 -17.51 23.33 8.82
N SER A 91 -17.03 22.09 8.71
CA SER A 91 -15.80 21.64 9.35
C SER A 91 -14.57 22.39 8.85
N ILE A 92 -14.51 22.74 7.57
CA ILE A 92 -13.43 23.58 7.00
C ILE A 92 -13.49 25.00 7.57
N LYS A 93 -14.68 25.62 7.62
CA LYS A 93 -14.87 26.96 8.21
C LYS A 93 -14.46 26.97 9.69
N LYS A 94 -14.82 25.93 10.44
CA LYS A 94 -14.39 25.75 11.84
C LYS A 94 -12.88 25.58 11.98
N LEU A 95 -12.23 24.84 11.07
CA LEU A 95 -10.77 24.75 11.04
C LEU A 95 -10.12 26.12 10.81
N ILE A 96 -10.60 26.87 9.81
CA ILE A 96 -10.11 28.22 9.51
C ILE A 96 -10.27 29.13 10.73
N PHE A 97 -11.46 29.16 11.32
CA PHE A 97 -11.73 29.95 12.51
C PHE A 97 -10.81 29.57 13.68
N ALA A 98 -10.60 28.27 13.92
CA ALA A 98 -9.69 27.79 14.95
C ALA A 98 -8.23 28.24 14.72
N ILE A 99 -7.80 28.31 13.46
CA ILE A 99 -6.48 28.83 13.07
C ILE A 99 -6.36 30.33 13.38
N GLU A 100 -7.31 31.13 12.90
CA GLU A 100 -7.28 32.60 13.03
C GLU A 100 -7.36 33.05 14.49
N THR A 101 -8.20 32.39 15.28
CA THR A 101 -8.47 32.77 16.67
C THR A 101 -7.60 32.05 17.69
N LYS A 102 -6.77 31.08 17.26
CA LYS A 102 -6.10 30.09 18.12
C LYS A 102 -7.06 29.30 19.02
N ASN A 103 -8.35 29.28 18.71
CA ASN A 103 -9.33 28.58 19.54
C ASN A 103 -9.41 27.09 19.18
N ILE A 104 -8.60 26.29 19.88
CA ILE A 104 -8.55 24.84 19.68
C ILE A 104 -9.79 24.09 20.20
N THR A 105 -10.65 24.69 21.02
CA THR A 105 -11.80 23.96 21.61
C THR A 105 -12.84 23.58 20.56
N ILE A 106 -12.93 24.37 19.49
CA ILE A 106 -13.84 24.16 18.35
C ILE A 106 -13.45 22.93 17.52
N CYS A 107 -12.23 22.42 17.69
CA CYS A 107 -11.77 21.24 16.95
C CYS A 107 -12.63 20.00 17.18
N ASN A 108 -13.34 19.91 18.32
CA ASN A 108 -14.22 18.78 18.64
C ASN A 108 -15.45 18.69 17.74
N GLU A 109 -15.77 19.77 17.04
CA GLU A 109 -16.89 19.85 16.11
C GLU A 109 -16.48 19.62 14.65
N ILE A 110 -15.17 19.55 14.37
CA ILE A 110 -14.62 19.35 13.03
C ILE A 110 -14.74 17.87 12.68
N LYS A 111 -15.55 17.56 11.67
CA LYS A 111 -15.66 16.20 11.13
C LYS A 111 -14.51 15.97 10.15
N TYR A 112 -13.77 14.88 10.35
CA TYR A 112 -12.64 14.53 9.49
C TYR A 112 -12.50 13.02 9.32
N SER A 113 -11.88 12.62 8.20
CA SER A 113 -11.41 11.27 7.95
C SER A 113 -9.91 11.19 8.23
N LEU A 114 -9.51 10.28 9.13
CA LEU A 114 -8.11 10.00 9.41
C LEU A 114 -7.67 8.75 8.66
N VAL A 115 -6.70 8.91 7.76
CA VAL A 115 -6.18 7.82 6.93
C VAL A 115 -4.75 7.54 7.38
N LYS A 116 -4.54 6.37 7.99
CA LYS A 116 -3.22 5.93 8.46
C LYS A 116 -2.75 4.66 7.73
N PRO A 117 -1.43 4.43 7.60
CA PRO A 117 -0.90 3.14 7.23
C PRO A 117 -1.42 2.04 8.17
N ILE A 118 -1.76 0.88 7.62
CA ILE A 118 -2.20 -0.29 8.39
C ILE A 118 -1.29 -1.48 8.03
N ASN A 119 -1.09 -2.41 8.96
CA ASN A 119 -0.38 -3.65 8.64
C ASN A 119 -1.20 -4.48 7.62
N LEU A 120 -0.59 -4.83 6.49
CA LEU A 120 -1.19 -5.64 5.43
C LEU A 120 -1.72 -7.00 5.93
N GLU A 121 -1.01 -7.67 6.84
CA GLU A 121 -1.45 -8.95 7.40
C GLU A 121 -2.78 -8.83 8.15
N LYS A 122 -3.04 -7.68 8.80
CA LYS A 122 -4.35 -7.45 9.44
C LYS A 122 -5.45 -7.32 8.39
N ILE A 123 -5.17 -6.65 7.28
CA ILE A 123 -6.12 -6.45 6.18
C ILE A 123 -6.42 -7.76 5.44
N LEU A 124 -5.41 -8.63 5.28
CA LEU A 124 -5.58 -9.94 4.64
C LEU A 124 -6.46 -10.90 5.46
N LYS A 125 -6.65 -10.65 6.76
CA LYS A 125 -7.55 -11.43 7.63
C LYS A 125 -9.01 -10.98 7.58
N TYR A 126 -9.33 -9.93 6.83
CA TYR A 126 -10.70 -9.45 6.70
C TYR A 126 -11.57 -10.48 5.98
N SER A 127 -12.88 -10.41 6.19
CA SER A 127 -13.83 -11.07 5.30
C SER A 127 -13.81 -10.39 3.93
N ARG A 128 -14.33 -11.07 2.92
CA ARG A 128 -14.47 -10.55 1.56
C ARG A 128 -15.14 -9.17 1.52
N GLU A 129 -16.27 -9.04 2.20
CA GLU A 129 -17.03 -7.79 2.25
C GLU A 129 -16.31 -6.68 3.02
N ASN A 130 -15.64 -7.02 4.13
CA ASN A 130 -14.87 -6.04 4.89
C ASN A 130 -13.65 -5.54 4.11
N LEU A 131 -12.97 -6.43 3.37
CA LEU A 131 -11.85 -6.06 2.50
C LEU A 131 -12.32 -5.18 1.34
N ARG A 132 -13.44 -5.53 0.70
CA ARG A 132 -14.06 -4.73 -0.35
C ARG A 132 -14.41 -3.34 0.15
N LYS A 133 -15.15 -3.25 1.26
CA LYS A 133 -15.53 -1.98 1.89
C LYS A 133 -14.30 -1.14 2.24
N PHE A 134 -13.26 -1.76 2.82
CA PHE A 134 -12.01 -1.06 3.12
C PHE A 134 -11.36 -0.47 1.87
N ILE A 135 -11.32 -1.22 0.76
CA ILE A 135 -10.77 -0.75 -0.51
C ILE A 135 -11.60 0.43 -1.03
N ASP A 136 -12.92 0.27 -1.10
CA ASP A 136 -13.84 1.30 -1.60
C ASP A 136 -13.73 2.59 -0.79
N ASP A 137 -13.78 2.52 0.55
CA ASP A 137 -13.67 3.67 1.45
C ASP A 137 -12.35 4.43 1.23
N ARG A 138 -11.22 3.70 1.14
CA ARG A 138 -9.90 4.31 0.91
C ARG A 138 -9.79 4.93 -0.49
N GLU A 139 -10.26 4.24 -1.52
CA GLU A 139 -10.21 4.74 -2.89
C GLU A 139 -11.14 5.93 -3.13
N ASN A 140 -12.27 6.01 -2.40
CA ASN A 140 -13.16 7.17 -2.41
C ASN A 140 -12.44 8.42 -1.87
N ILE A 141 -11.78 8.32 -0.71
CA ILE A 141 -11.02 9.44 -0.14
C ILE A 141 -9.88 9.87 -1.08
N LEU A 142 -9.12 8.93 -1.64
CA LEU A 142 -8.03 9.25 -2.57
C LEU A 142 -8.53 9.91 -3.86
N LYS A 143 -9.69 9.47 -4.37
CA LYS A 143 -10.36 10.10 -5.52
C LYS A 143 -10.86 11.50 -5.18
N SER A 144 -11.30 11.73 -3.94
CA SER A 144 -11.67 13.08 -3.48
C SER A 144 -10.45 14.00 -3.38
N ILE A 145 -9.30 13.49 -2.95
CA ILE A 145 -8.05 14.29 -2.93
C ILE A 145 -7.54 14.58 -4.34
N ASN A 146 -7.75 13.66 -5.28
CA ASN A 146 -7.30 13.82 -6.65
C ASN A 146 -8.23 13.07 -7.62
N ASP A 147 -8.91 13.82 -8.48
CA ASP A 147 -9.86 13.31 -9.47
C ASP A 147 -9.21 12.40 -10.52
N LYS A 148 -7.88 12.42 -10.70
CA LYS A 148 -7.12 11.51 -11.57
C LYS A 148 -6.73 10.20 -10.92
N TYR A 149 -6.95 10.00 -9.61
CA TYR A 149 -6.71 8.69 -8.98
C TYR A 149 -7.52 7.59 -9.68
N ILE A 150 -6.86 6.49 -10.03
CA ILE A 150 -7.47 5.36 -10.74
C ILE A 150 -7.85 4.28 -9.73
N LYS A 151 -9.15 4.15 -9.50
CA LYS A 151 -9.75 3.10 -8.66
C LYS A 151 -9.52 1.71 -9.25
N PHE A 152 -9.73 0.67 -8.46
CA PHE A 152 -9.82 -0.67 -9.04
C PHE A 152 -10.97 -0.69 -10.05
N ASN A 153 -10.76 -1.35 -11.18
CA ASN A 153 -11.87 -1.72 -12.03
C ASN A 153 -12.76 -2.69 -11.23
N LYS A 154 -14.08 -2.48 -11.27
CA LYS A 154 -15.05 -3.25 -10.46
C LYS A 154 -15.01 -4.74 -10.80
N GLU A 155 -14.94 -5.09 -12.08
CA GLU A 155 -14.88 -6.48 -12.55
C GLU A 155 -13.56 -7.14 -12.14
N ASP A 156 -12.46 -6.42 -12.27
CA ASP A 156 -11.15 -6.90 -11.84
C ASP A 156 -11.10 -7.11 -10.32
N LEU A 157 -11.64 -6.18 -9.53
CA LEU A 157 -11.68 -6.30 -8.07
C LEU A 157 -12.47 -7.52 -7.64
N GLU A 158 -13.67 -7.70 -8.20
CA GLU A 158 -14.52 -8.87 -7.90
C GLU A 158 -13.78 -10.16 -8.23
N TYR A 159 -13.14 -10.22 -9.40
CA TYR A 159 -12.31 -11.35 -9.80
C TYR A 159 -11.15 -11.61 -8.83
N PHE A 160 -10.41 -10.57 -8.42
CA PHE A 160 -9.29 -10.71 -7.49
C PHE A 160 -9.73 -11.21 -6.12
N LEU A 161 -10.85 -10.69 -5.60
CA LEU A 161 -11.42 -11.14 -4.34
C LEU A 161 -11.87 -12.60 -4.46
N GLU A 162 -12.52 -12.97 -5.56
CA GLU A 162 -12.95 -14.35 -5.79
C GLU A 162 -11.79 -15.33 -5.79
N VAL A 163 -10.72 -15.00 -6.51
CA VAL A 163 -9.49 -15.81 -6.55
C VAL A 163 -8.87 -15.93 -5.16
N TYR A 164 -8.80 -14.84 -4.41
CA TYR A 164 -8.24 -14.86 -3.06
C TYR A 164 -9.05 -15.75 -2.12
N TYR A 165 -10.35 -15.53 -1.99
CA TYR A 165 -11.15 -16.23 -0.99
C TYR A 165 -11.53 -17.67 -1.38
N LYS A 166 -11.66 -17.98 -2.68
CA LYS A 166 -11.97 -19.37 -3.12
C LYS A 166 -10.77 -20.24 -3.36
N ARG A 167 -9.64 -19.67 -3.79
CA ARG A 167 -8.44 -20.44 -4.17
C ARG A 167 -7.28 -20.22 -3.23
N ASN A 168 -7.39 -19.27 -2.30
CA ASN A 168 -6.29 -18.88 -1.42
C ASN A 168 -5.04 -18.47 -2.22
N ILE A 169 -5.28 -17.74 -3.32
CA ILE A 169 -4.24 -17.24 -4.24
C ILE A 169 -4.35 -15.71 -4.30
N LEU A 170 -3.24 -15.01 -4.10
CA LEU A 170 -3.16 -13.56 -4.29
C LEU A 170 -2.55 -13.26 -5.65
N ILE A 171 -3.32 -12.65 -6.55
CA ILE A 171 -2.80 -12.14 -7.82
C ILE A 171 -1.85 -10.97 -7.54
N ALA A 172 -0.64 -11.00 -8.13
CA ALA A 172 0.41 -10.03 -7.82
C ALA A 172 -0.04 -8.57 -8.04
N ALA A 173 -0.75 -8.28 -9.13
CA ALA A 173 -1.26 -6.94 -9.42
C ALA A 173 -2.27 -6.45 -8.35
N PHE A 174 -3.12 -7.35 -7.86
CA PHE A 174 -4.07 -7.05 -6.78
C PHE A 174 -3.33 -6.70 -5.49
N ILE A 175 -2.48 -7.60 -5.01
CA ILE A 175 -1.82 -7.43 -3.71
C ILE A 175 -0.82 -6.27 -3.72
N GLN A 176 -0.18 -5.98 -4.85
CA GLN A 176 0.69 -4.81 -4.97
C GLN A 176 -0.10 -3.49 -4.86
N LYS A 177 -1.25 -3.39 -5.54
CA LYS A 177 -2.09 -2.21 -5.44
C LYS A 177 -2.72 -2.09 -4.06
N LEU A 178 -3.17 -3.20 -3.47
CA LEU A 178 -3.65 -3.25 -2.08
C LEU A 178 -2.56 -2.81 -1.09
N TYR A 179 -1.32 -3.27 -1.26
CA TYR A 179 -0.18 -2.85 -0.43
C TYR A 179 0.00 -1.33 -0.44
N ARG A 180 -0.07 -0.68 -1.61
CA ARG A 180 0.02 0.78 -1.73
C ARG A 180 -1.12 1.47 -1.00
N LEU A 181 -2.34 0.95 -1.14
CA LEU A 181 -3.55 1.51 -0.51
C LEU A 181 -3.50 1.41 1.02
N VAL A 182 -3.10 0.24 1.51
CA VAL A 182 -3.00 -0.09 2.94
C VAL A 182 -1.90 0.72 3.63
N ASN A 183 -0.75 0.87 2.99
CA ASN A 183 0.37 1.65 3.53
C ASN A 183 0.33 3.13 3.14
N VAL A 184 -0.65 3.54 2.33
CA VAL A 184 -0.76 4.89 1.76
C VAL A 184 0.53 5.33 1.04
N ASN A 185 1.30 4.37 0.51
CA ASN A 185 2.63 4.61 -0.04
C ASN A 185 2.70 4.25 -1.53
N PHE A 186 2.62 5.28 -2.36
CA PHE A 186 2.56 5.17 -3.81
C PHE A 186 3.92 5.41 -4.50
N LEU A 187 4.98 5.66 -3.73
CA LEU A 187 6.32 5.95 -4.26
C LEU A 187 7.20 4.69 -4.37
N VAL A 188 6.85 3.60 -3.68
CA VAL A 188 7.64 2.37 -3.73
C VAL A 188 7.53 1.73 -5.12
N SER A 189 8.64 1.29 -5.71
CA SER A 189 8.60 0.56 -6.99
C SER A 189 7.89 -0.80 -6.86
N GLU A 190 7.32 -1.31 -7.95
CA GLU A 190 6.69 -2.65 -7.97
C GLU A 190 7.66 -3.76 -7.59
N LYS A 191 8.93 -3.68 -8.04
CA LYS A 191 9.99 -4.65 -7.68
C LYS A 191 10.17 -4.73 -6.16
N LYS A 192 10.38 -3.58 -5.51
CA LYS A 192 10.54 -3.50 -4.06
C LYS A 192 9.29 -3.95 -3.30
N ILE A 193 8.10 -3.65 -3.81
CA ILE A 193 6.85 -4.20 -3.23
C ILE A 193 6.85 -5.73 -3.34
N GLY A 194 7.27 -6.29 -4.48
CA GLY A 194 7.37 -7.75 -4.65
C GLY A 194 8.29 -8.41 -3.63
N GLU A 195 9.46 -7.82 -3.37
CA GLU A 195 10.39 -8.29 -2.34
C GLU A 195 9.77 -8.23 -0.94
N ILE A 196 9.11 -7.12 -0.60
CA ILE A 196 8.41 -6.95 0.69
C ILE A 196 7.29 -7.98 0.85
N LEU A 197 6.46 -8.17 -0.19
CA LEU A 197 5.37 -9.13 -0.17
C LEU A 197 5.87 -10.57 -0.03
N SER A 198 6.97 -10.91 -0.71
CA SER A 198 7.57 -12.25 -0.56
C SER A 198 7.99 -12.52 0.88
N ASN A 199 8.48 -11.49 1.59
CA ASN A 199 8.86 -11.62 3.00
C ASN A 199 7.64 -11.70 3.92
N ILE A 200 6.64 -10.83 3.73
CA ILE A 200 5.40 -10.81 4.53
C ILE A 200 4.64 -12.13 4.39
N LEU A 201 4.51 -12.63 3.15
CA LEU A 201 3.75 -13.86 2.85
C LEU A 201 4.60 -15.12 3.05
N ASN A 202 5.92 -14.97 3.27
CA ASN A 202 6.89 -16.06 3.27
C ASN A 202 6.81 -16.98 2.04
N ILE A 203 6.39 -16.44 0.89
CA ILE A 203 6.15 -17.17 -0.36
C ILE A 203 6.64 -16.35 -1.54
N SER A 204 7.37 -16.98 -2.46
CA SER A 204 7.81 -16.33 -3.69
C SER A 204 6.67 -16.24 -4.72
N SER A 205 6.62 -15.15 -5.48
CA SER A 205 5.67 -15.04 -6.58
C SER A 205 6.04 -15.99 -7.72
N LYS A 206 5.05 -16.66 -8.32
CA LYS A 206 5.24 -17.54 -9.49
C LYS A 206 4.33 -17.15 -10.64
N THR A 207 4.78 -17.44 -11.85
CA THR A 207 3.99 -17.27 -13.07
C THR A 207 3.17 -18.52 -13.32
N VAL A 208 1.84 -18.38 -13.44
CA VAL A 208 0.89 -19.48 -13.66
C VAL A 208 -0.07 -19.14 -14.80
N THR A 209 -0.74 -20.16 -15.34
CA THR A 209 -1.79 -19.99 -16.33
C THR A 209 -3.13 -19.68 -15.64
N LEU A 210 -4.08 -19.09 -16.38
CA LEU A 210 -5.47 -18.93 -15.89
C LEU A 210 -6.11 -20.27 -15.49
N LYS A 211 -5.76 -21.37 -16.19
CA LYS A 211 -6.22 -22.73 -15.86
C LYS A 211 -5.81 -23.13 -14.44
N TYR A 212 -4.60 -22.76 -13.99
CA TYR A 212 -4.14 -23.01 -12.62
C TYR A 212 -4.98 -22.29 -11.57
N ILE A 213 -5.36 -21.05 -11.86
CA ILE A 213 -6.20 -20.25 -10.96
C ILE A 213 -7.61 -20.87 -10.87
N GLY A 214 -8.14 -21.40 -11.98
CA GLY A 214 -9.42 -22.11 -11.98
C GLY A 214 -10.61 -21.21 -11.62
N VAL A 215 -10.49 -19.91 -11.88
CA VAL A 215 -11.57 -18.90 -11.77
C VAL A 215 -11.55 -18.10 -13.06
N ILE A 216 -12.71 -17.96 -13.69
CA ILE A 216 -12.91 -17.17 -14.91
C ILE A 216 -13.45 -15.81 -14.50
N GLY A 217 -12.86 -14.73 -15.00
CA GLY A 217 -13.30 -13.37 -14.72
C GLY A 217 -12.20 -12.33 -14.92
N GLY A 218 -12.57 -11.06 -14.76
CA GLY A 218 -11.69 -9.91 -14.96
C GLY A 218 -11.48 -9.55 -16.42
N THR A 219 -10.84 -8.40 -16.64
CA THR A 219 -10.61 -7.82 -17.96
C THR A 219 -9.39 -8.40 -18.68
N LYS A 220 -8.58 -9.22 -18.00
CA LYS A 220 -7.34 -9.79 -18.54
C LYS A 220 -7.60 -11.00 -19.42
N LYS A 221 -7.30 -10.87 -20.72
CA LYS A 221 -7.36 -11.96 -21.70
C LYS A 221 -6.25 -13.00 -21.49
N ASN A 222 -6.52 -14.23 -21.96
CA ASN A 222 -5.67 -15.42 -21.97
C ASN A 222 -4.16 -15.13 -21.91
N GLY A 223 -3.54 -15.43 -20.77
CA GLY A 223 -2.11 -15.21 -20.57
C GLY A 223 -1.61 -15.76 -19.25
N ASN A 224 -0.29 -15.67 -19.08
CA ASN A 224 0.40 -16.01 -17.85
C ASN A 224 0.27 -14.88 -16.83
N ILE A 225 -0.11 -15.21 -15.60
CA ILE A 225 -0.31 -14.26 -14.50
C ILE A 225 0.64 -14.61 -13.36
N ARG A 226 1.22 -13.57 -12.75
CA ARG A 226 2.04 -13.73 -11.55
C ARG A 226 1.17 -13.74 -10.30
N VAL A 227 1.37 -14.72 -9.44
CA VAL A 227 0.57 -14.95 -8.22
C VAL A 227 1.44 -15.33 -7.03
N TYR A 228 0.92 -15.11 -5.83
CA TYR A 228 1.38 -15.73 -4.59
C TYR A 228 0.36 -16.79 -4.22
N ASP A 229 0.78 -18.04 -4.17
CA ASP A 229 -0.10 -19.16 -3.87
C ASP A 229 0.05 -19.52 -2.40
N LEU A 230 -0.95 -19.14 -1.59
CA LEU A 230 -0.87 -19.25 -0.13
C LEU A 230 -1.08 -20.68 0.36
N ASN A 231 -1.45 -21.61 -0.53
CA ASN A 231 -1.45 -23.04 -0.21
C ASN A 231 -0.06 -23.66 -0.33
N PHE A 232 0.91 -22.94 -0.90
CA PHE A 232 2.25 -23.46 -1.14
C PHE A 232 3.14 -23.34 0.10
N ASN A 233 3.58 -24.48 0.65
CA ASN A 233 4.53 -24.50 1.75
C ASN A 233 5.97 -24.22 1.28
N GLN A 234 6.30 -22.94 1.13
CA GLN A 234 7.62 -22.48 0.69
C GLN A 234 8.72 -22.89 1.67
N THR A 235 8.46 -22.90 2.98
CA THR A 235 9.43 -23.31 4.00
C THR A 235 9.84 -24.76 3.81
N GLU A 236 8.87 -25.65 3.62
CA GLU A 236 9.12 -27.07 3.35
C GLU A 236 9.90 -27.25 2.05
N LEU A 237 9.52 -26.55 0.97
CA LEU A 237 10.29 -26.59 -0.28
C LEU A 237 11.74 -26.15 -0.05
N ASN A 238 11.96 -25.05 0.68
CA ASN A 238 13.30 -24.53 0.95
C ASN A 238 14.15 -25.53 1.76
N ILE A 239 13.55 -26.21 2.74
CA ILE A 239 14.19 -27.28 3.51
C ILE A 239 14.57 -28.44 2.58
N LYS A 240 13.63 -28.90 1.73
CA LYS A 240 13.87 -29.96 0.74
C LYS A 240 15.04 -29.60 -0.20
N ILE A 241 15.08 -28.36 -0.70
CA ILE A 241 16.16 -27.85 -1.55
C ILE A 241 17.50 -27.81 -0.79
N LYS A 242 17.51 -27.39 0.48
CA LYS A 242 18.72 -27.36 1.31
C LYS A 242 19.27 -28.76 1.54
N ILE A 243 18.39 -29.73 1.86
CA ILE A 243 18.76 -31.14 2.02
C ILE A 243 19.34 -31.68 0.70
N ALA A 244 18.64 -31.49 -0.43
CA ALA A 244 19.13 -31.92 -1.73
C ALA A 244 20.49 -31.30 -2.10
N THR A 245 20.67 -30.01 -1.82
CA THR A 245 21.93 -29.30 -2.06
C THR A 245 23.07 -29.90 -1.23
N ASN A 246 22.81 -30.20 0.05
CA ASN A 246 23.80 -30.83 0.92
C ASN A 246 24.14 -32.23 0.45
N LEU A 247 23.15 -33.05 0.08
CA LEU A 247 23.36 -34.41 -0.45
C LEU A 247 24.20 -34.39 -1.73
N LEU A 248 23.92 -33.48 -2.66
CA LEU A 248 24.71 -33.32 -3.89
C LEU A 248 26.16 -32.92 -3.61
N LYS A 249 26.39 -32.04 -2.62
CA LYS A 249 27.75 -31.61 -2.23
C LYS A 249 28.58 -32.71 -1.58
N LEU A 250 27.96 -33.73 -0.99
CA LEU A 250 28.69 -34.89 -0.46
C LEU A 250 29.40 -35.69 -1.57
N ASN A 251 28.95 -35.56 -2.82
CA ASN A 251 29.55 -36.19 -4.02
C ASN A 251 29.80 -37.70 -3.86
N LEU A 252 28.87 -38.40 -3.19
CA LEU A 252 28.94 -39.85 -3.00
C LEU A 252 28.43 -40.56 -4.26
N LYS A 253 29.19 -41.56 -4.77
CA LYS A 253 28.80 -42.35 -5.95
C LYS A 253 27.42 -43.01 -5.82
N GLU A 254 27.00 -43.30 -4.60
CA GLU A 254 25.71 -43.96 -4.31
C GLU A 254 24.51 -43.01 -4.33
N LEU A 255 24.72 -41.69 -4.28
CA LEU A 255 23.68 -40.66 -4.26
C LEU A 255 23.52 -40.03 -5.64
N ASP A 256 22.81 -40.73 -6.53
CA ASP A 256 22.45 -40.19 -7.84
C ASP A 256 21.23 -39.25 -7.79
N ILE A 257 20.99 -38.53 -8.89
CA ILE A 257 19.88 -37.56 -9.03
C ILE A 257 18.53 -38.21 -8.70
N LYS A 258 18.32 -39.48 -9.10
CA LYS A 258 17.07 -40.20 -8.88
C LYS A 258 16.85 -40.51 -7.40
N LYS A 259 17.87 -40.99 -6.69
CA LYS A 259 17.81 -41.26 -5.24
C LYS A 259 17.62 -39.98 -4.44
N ILE A 260 18.29 -38.89 -4.80
CA ILE A 260 18.12 -37.60 -4.11
C ILE A 260 16.71 -37.05 -4.35
N SER A 261 16.19 -37.15 -5.58
CA SER A 261 14.80 -36.81 -5.91
C SER A 261 13.82 -37.59 -5.04
N LYS A 262 13.99 -38.91 -4.94
CA LYS A 262 13.15 -39.78 -4.10
C LYS A 262 13.22 -39.43 -2.61
N ASN A 263 14.40 -39.12 -2.06
CA ASN A 263 14.57 -38.85 -0.63
C ASN A 263 14.11 -37.44 -0.20
N THR A 264 13.93 -36.52 -1.14
CA THR A 264 13.57 -35.12 -0.84
C THR A 264 12.20 -34.73 -1.37
N ASP A 265 11.50 -35.63 -2.06
CA ASP A 265 10.25 -35.38 -2.80
C ASP A 265 10.34 -34.22 -3.80
N LEU A 266 11.55 -33.89 -4.26
CA LEU A 266 11.76 -32.92 -5.34
C LEU A 266 11.72 -33.66 -6.68
N SER A 267 11.15 -33.01 -7.70
CA SER A 267 11.21 -33.55 -9.06
C SER A 267 12.66 -33.66 -9.55
N ILE A 268 12.93 -34.65 -10.41
CA ILE A 268 14.25 -34.84 -11.04
C ILE A 268 14.75 -33.53 -11.68
N ASN A 269 13.87 -32.82 -12.40
CA ASN A 269 14.20 -31.53 -13.02
C ASN A 269 14.64 -30.45 -12.01
N GLN A 270 14.10 -30.45 -10.79
CA GLN A 270 14.54 -29.53 -9.73
C GLN A 270 15.94 -29.91 -9.25
N ILE A 271 16.21 -31.20 -9.03
CA ILE A 271 17.53 -31.69 -8.61
C ILE A 271 18.59 -31.41 -9.68
N GLU A 272 18.29 -31.65 -10.96
CA GLU A 272 19.20 -31.33 -12.07
C GLU A 272 19.57 -29.85 -12.15
N LYS A 273 18.61 -28.94 -11.90
CA LYS A 273 18.88 -27.50 -11.83
C LYS A 273 19.81 -27.15 -10.68
N ILE A 274 19.65 -27.79 -9.52
CA ILE A 274 20.54 -27.60 -8.36
C ILE A 274 21.93 -28.13 -8.70
N TYR A 275 22.03 -29.33 -9.27
CA TYR A 275 23.29 -29.94 -9.69
C TYR A 275 24.07 -29.04 -10.65
N LYS A 276 23.42 -28.54 -11.71
CA LYS A 276 24.03 -27.62 -12.68
C LYS A 276 24.61 -26.37 -12.01
N LYS A 277 23.88 -25.77 -11.06
CA LYS A 277 24.37 -24.60 -10.31
C LYS A 277 25.59 -24.88 -9.45
N ILE A 278 25.73 -26.09 -8.91
CA ILE A 278 26.85 -26.46 -8.05
C ILE A 278 28.09 -26.80 -8.88
N PHE A 279 27.92 -27.59 -9.94
CA PHE A 279 29.05 -28.25 -10.61
C PHE A 279 29.35 -27.76 -12.03
N ILE A 280 28.42 -27.08 -12.71
CA ILE A 280 28.55 -26.79 -14.15
C ILE A 280 28.83 -25.32 -14.46
N LYS A 281 28.67 -24.39 -13.49
CA LYS A 281 28.84 -22.93 -13.63
C LYS A 281 28.23 -22.34 -14.91
#